data_AF-A0A7I5ECL4-F1
#
_entry.id   AF-A0A7I5ECL4-F1
#
_cell.length_a   1.000
_cell.length_b   1.000
_cell.length_c   1.000
_cell.angle_alpha   90.00
_cell.angle_beta   90.00
_cell.angle_gamma   90.00
#
_symmetry.space_group_name_H-M   'P 1'
#
loop_
_entity.id
_entity.type
_entity.pdbx_description
1 polymer ?
#
loop_
_entity_poly.entity_id
_entity_poly.type
_entity_poly.pdbx_seq_one_letter_code
_entity_poly.pdbx_strand_id
1 'polypeptide(L)'
;MDQVPCNRLERDEAAYAPTADSDEEQHNNFYEQLEELVRRQRGYVVVMGDFNAWVGSRKHGEVFIGPHSADERNEPGERLASFCEPHHLYHGI
;
A
#
# COMPACT_ATOMS: atom_id res chain seq x y z
N MET A 1 -2.82 -17.26 13.63
CA MET A 1 -3.15 -16.25 12.60
C MET A 1 -2.05 -16.38 11.58
N ASP A 2 -2.31 -17.17 10.54
CA ASP A 2 -1.30 -17.51 9.55
C ASP A 2 -1.22 -16.40 8.51
N GLN A 3 0.01 -15.95 8.25
CA GLN A 3 0.31 -14.89 7.29
C GLN A 3 -0.01 -15.41 5.89
N VAL A 4 -0.88 -14.69 5.16
CA VAL A 4 -1.20 -15.03 3.78
C VAL A 4 -0.34 -14.15 2.86
N PRO A 5 0.56 -14.74 2.05
CA PRO A 5 1.31 -13.98 1.06
C PRO A 5 0.37 -13.36 0.01
N CYS A 6 0.76 -12.19 -0.51
CA CYS A 6 -0.07 -11.37 -1.40
C CYS A 6 -0.52 -12.14 -2.68
N ASN A 7 0.18 -13.19 -3.07
CA ASN A 7 -0.12 -14.08 -4.19
C ASN A 7 -1.42 -14.92 -4.05
N ARG A 8 -2.15 -14.84 -2.93
CA ARG A 8 -3.42 -15.55 -2.72
C ARG A 8 -4.67 -14.67 -2.71
N LEU A 9 -4.53 -13.34 -2.80
CA LEU A 9 -5.64 -12.36 -2.72
C LEU A 9 -6.72 -12.57 -3.80
N GLU A 10 -7.63 -13.50 -3.56
CA GLU A 10 -8.95 -13.56 -4.18
C GLU A 10 -9.87 -12.62 -3.38
N ARG A 11 -10.85 -11.99 -4.04
CA ARG A 11 -11.71 -10.93 -3.48
C ARG A 11 -12.05 -11.20 -2.00
N ASP A 12 -11.76 -10.22 -1.13
CA ASP A 12 -11.96 -10.24 0.33
C ASP A 12 -10.78 -10.72 1.21
N GLU A 13 -9.54 -10.75 0.72
CA GLU A 13 -8.35 -10.95 1.57
C GLU A 13 -7.66 -9.62 1.97
N ALA A 14 -7.02 -9.58 3.14
CA ALA A 14 -6.33 -8.41 3.68
C ALA A 14 -4.83 -8.44 3.32
N ALA A 15 -4.30 -7.33 2.79
CA ALA A 15 -2.88 -7.17 2.55
C ALA A 15 -2.13 -6.96 3.88
N TYR A 16 -0.94 -7.54 4.01
CA TYR A 16 -0.05 -7.25 5.13
C TYR A 16 1.33 -6.90 4.58
N ALA A 17 1.72 -5.64 4.71
CA ALA A 17 3.04 -5.22 4.29
C ALA A 17 4.10 -5.69 5.30
N PRO A 18 5.34 -5.95 4.87
CA PRO A 18 6.42 -6.24 5.78
C PRO A 18 6.65 -5.09 6.77
N THR A 19 7.16 -5.42 7.96
CA THR A 19 7.52 -4.42 8.98
C THR A 19 8.70 -3.57 8.50
N ALA A 20 8.92 -2.39 9.08
CA ALA A 20 10.04 -1.53 8.68
C ALA A 20 11.44 -2.19 8.82
N ASP A 21 11.58 -3.19 9.69
CA ASP A 21 12.83 -3.95 9.88
C ASP A 21 13.01 -5.13 8.91
N SER A 22 12.05 -5.36 8.01
CA SER A 22 12.12 -6.40 6.99
C SER A 22 13.16 -6.06 5.91
N ASP A 23 13.67 -7.10 5.24
CA ASP A 23 14.63 -6.88 4.17
C ASP A 23 13.98 -6.23 2.93
N GLU A 24 14.81 -5.57 2.10
CA GLU A 24 14.33 -4.84 0.92
C GLU A 24 13.63 -5.77 -0.08
N GLU A 25 14.08 -7.02 -0.18
CA GLU A 25 13.50 -8.05 -1.06
C GLU A 25 12.06 -8.38 -0.67
N GLN A 26 11.78 -8.53 0.63
CA GLN A 26 10.43 -8.74 1.15
C GLN A 26 9.51 -7.56 0.81
N HIS A 27 9.97 -6.33 0.97
CA HIS A 27 9.18 -5.16 0.60
C HIS A 27 8.94 -5.12 -0.91
N ASN A 28 9.97 -5.33 -1.73
CA ASN A 28 9.83 -5.32 -3.19
C ASN A 28 8.85 -6.39 -3.66
N ASN A 29 8.97 -7.61 -3.15
CA ASN A 29 8.08 -8.71 -3.46
C ASN A 29 6.63 -8.40 -3.07
N PHE A 30 6.39 -7.75 -1.92
CA PHE A 30 5.05 -7.32 -1.53
C PHE A 30 4.44 -6.33 -2.54
N TYR A 31 5.18 -5.30 -2.94
CA TYR A 31 4.68 -4.28 -3.87
C TYR A 31 4.54 -4.79 -5.31
N GLU A 32 5.41 -5.70 -5.75
CA GLU A 32 5.28 -6.39 -7.04
C GLU A 32 3.98 -7.21 -7.09
N GLN A 33 3.72 -8.01 -6.05
CA GLN A 33 2.48 -8.78 -5.96
C GLN A 33 1.24 -7.86 -5.92
N LEU A 34 1.33 -6.75 -5.18
CA LEU A 34 0.24 -5.78 -5.09
C LEU A 34 -0.03 -5.11 -6.45
N GLU A 35 1.03 -4.75 -7.19
CA GLU A 35 0.92 -4.21 -8.55
C GLU A 35 0.22 -5.18 -9.49
N GLU A 36 0.58 -6.47 -9.45
CA GLU A 36 -0.08 -7.51 -10.25
C GLU A 36 -1.57 -7.61 -9.95
N LEU A 37 -1.97 -7.57 -8.68
CA LEU A 37 -3.38 -7.63 -8.27
C LEU A 37 -4.17 -6.43 -8.77
N VAL A 38 -3.63 -5.22 -8.58
CA VAL A 38 -4.26 -3.97 -9.03
C VAL A 38 -4.43 -3.98 -10.55
N ARG A 39 -3.40 -4.42 -11.29
CA ARG A 39 -3.44 -4.52 -12.76
C ARG A 39 -4.42 -5.57 -13.29
N ARG A 40 -4.61 -6.67 -12.58
CA ARG A 40 -5.53 -7.74 -13.01
C ARG A 40 -7.00 -7.35 -12.86
N GLN A 41 -7.33 -6.38 -12.01
CA GLN A 41 -8.72 -6.00 -11.81
C GLN A 41 -9.29 -5.15 -12.93
N ARG A 42 -10.47 -5.56 -13.40
CA ARG A 42 -11.27 -4.84 -14.40
C ARG A 42 -12.42 -4.14 -13.70
N GLY A 43 -12.17 -2.98 -13.11
CA GLY A 43 -13.16 -2.18 -12.40
C GLY A 43 -12.59 -1.47 -11.17
N TYR A 44 -13.46 -1.17 -10.21
CA TYR A 44 -13.02 -0.61 -8.92
C TYR A 44 -12.33 -1.69 -8.08
N VAL A 45 -11.16 -1.33 -7.55
CA VAL A 45 -10.40 -2.14 -6.59
C VAL A 45 -10.37 -1.40 -5.27
N VAL A 46 -10.60 -2.13 -4.19
CA VAL A 46 -10.39 -1.65 -2.82
C VAL A 46 -9.33 -2.56 -2.22
N VAL A 47 -8.20 -1.98 -1.83
CA VAL A 47 -7.14 -2.69 -1.13
C VAL A 47 -7.23 -2.31 0.34
N MET A 48 -7.42 -3.30 1.19
CA MET A 48 -7.48 -3.13 2.64
C MET A 48 -6.43 -4.02 3.29
N GLY A 49 -5.89 -3.57 4.40
CA GLY A 49 -4.77 -4.25 5.03
C GLY A 49 -4.00 -3.38 6.00
N ASP A 50 -3.07 -4.01 6.70
CA ASP A 50 -2.07 -3.29 7.48
C ASP A 50 -0.82 -3.11 6.63
N PHE A 51 -0.54 -1.87 6.25
CA PHE A 51 0.63 -1.53 5.44
C PHE A 51 1.86 -1.19 6.28
N ASN A 52 1.77 -1.26 7.61
CA ASN A 52 2.85 -0.86 8.53
C ASN A 52 3.42 0.54 8.19
N ALA A 53 2.56 1.43 7.70
CA ALA A 53 2.92 2.68 7.05
C ALA A 53 2.18 3.86 7.67
N TRP A 54 2.96 4.87 8.07
CA TRP A 54 2.43 6.20 8.36
C TRP A 54 2.65 7.05 7.12
N VAL A 55 1.59 7.22 6.33
CA VAL A 55 1.67 8.01 5.09
C VAL A 55 1.77 9.50 5.38
N GLY A 56 1.32 9.96 6.55
CA GLY A 56 1.33 11.37 6.90
C GLY A 56 0.52 12.23 5.90
N SER A 57 0.49 13.54 6.17
CA SER A 57 -0.37 14.45 5.40
C SER A 57 0.16 14.57 3.97
N ARG A 58 -0.76 14.74 3.01
CA ARG A 58 -0.43 14.99 1.59
C ARG A 58 0.68 16.03 1.43
N LYS A 59 1.73 15.67 0.68
CA LYS A 59 2.83 16.55 0.27
C LYS A 59 2.47 17.31 -1.02
N HIS A 60 3.25 18.36 -1.33
CA HIS A 60 3.03 19.14 -2.55
C HIS A 60 3.19 18.28 -3.80
N GLY A 61 2.20 18.33 -4.70
CA GLY A 61 2.19 17.58 -5.96
C GLY A 61 1.53 16.20 -5.89
N GLU A 62 1.27 15.67 -4.69
CA GLU A 62 0.52 14.42 -4.54
C GLU A 62 -0.97 14.66 -4.77
N VAL A 63 -1.60 13.77 -5.53
CA VAL A 63 -3.03 13.85 -5.87
C VAL A 63 -3.81 12.78 -5.11
N PHE A 64 -3.20 11.61 -4.93
CA PHE A 64 -3.90 10.42 -4.41
C PHE A 64 -3.73 10.22 -2.91
N ILE A 65 -2.96 11.08 -2.24
CA ILE A 65 -2.82 11.07 -0.77
C ILE A 65 -3.83 12.02 -0.11
N GLY A 66 -4.51 11.53 0.92
CA GLY A 66 -5.43 12.28 1.73
C GLY A 66 -4.75 13.45 2.45
N PRO A 67 -5.41 14.61 2.58
CA PRO A 67 -4.83 15.80 3.21
C PRO A 67 -4.76 15.73 4.74
N HIS A 68 -5.36 14.72 5.35
CA HIS A 68 -5.54 14.65 6.80
C HIS A 68 -4.93 13.36 7.32
N SER A 69 -3.86 13.49 8.08
CA SER A 69 -3.37 12.43 8.96
C SER A 69 -2.48 13.08 10.02
N ALA A 70 -2.53 12.51 11.23
CA ALA A 70 -1.91 13.12 12.41
C ALA A 70 -0.41 12.84 12.50
N ASP A 71 0.04 11.72 11.92
CA ASP A 71 1.40 11.23 12.05
C ASP A 71 2.32 11.76 10.95
N GLU A 72 3.63 11.84 11.24
CA GLU A 72 4.64 12.18 10.24
C GLU A 72 4.87 10.98 9.31
N ARG A 73 5.19 11.26 8.04
CA ARG A 73 5.44 10.22 7.05
C ARG A 73 6.71 9.43 7.38
N ASN A 74 6.58 8.11 7.56
CA ASN A 74 7.72 7.20 7.70
C ASN A 74 8.13 6.59 6.35
N GLU A 75 9.26 5.85 6.31
CA GLU A 75 9.77 5.24 5.07
C GLU A 75 8.75 4.29 4.40
N PRO A 76 8.09 3.36 5.12
CA PRO A 76 7.01 2.56 4.53
C PRO A 76 5.86 3.42 3.97
N GLY A 77 5.55 4.54 4.62
CA GLY A 77 4.57 5.53 4.15
C GLY A 77 4.97 6.25 2.87
N GLU A 78 6.26 6.56 2.68
CA GLU A 78 6.78 7.10 1.42
C GLU A 78 6.65 6.07 0.29
N ARG A 79 6.94 4.80 0.58
CA ARG A 79 6.80 3.71 -0.39
C ARG A 79 5.32 3.51 -0.78
N LEU A 80 4.41 3.54 0.19
CA LEU A 80 2.98 3.43 -0.06
C LEU A 80 2.46 4.62 -0.88
N ALA A 81 2.90 5.85 -0.58
CA ALA A 81 2.52 7.02 -1.35
C ALA A 81 3.03 6.97 -2.79
N SER A 82 4.28 6.54 -2.97
CA SER A 82 4.89 6.34 -4.29
C SER A 82 4.20 5.25 -5.10
N PHE A 83 3.61 4.25 -4.43
CA PHE A 83 2.80 3.21 -5.07
C PHE A 83 1.44 3.72 -5.54
N CYS A 84 0.78 4.58 -4.75
CA CYS A 84 -0.55 5.10 -5.03
C CYS A 84 -0.63 5.93 -6.31
N GLU A 85 0.38 6.79 -6.55
CA GLU A 85 0.40 7.73 -7.68
C GLU A 85 0.29 7.06 -9.06
N PRO A 86 1.17 6.14 -9.48
CA PRO A 86 1.09 5.50 -10.79
C PRO A 86 -0.13 4.60 -10.97
N HIS A 87 -0.73 4.13 -9.87
CA HIS A 87 -1.89 3.24 -9.88
C HIS A 87 -3.23 3.98 -9.70
N HIS A 88 -3.20 5.30 -9.53
CA HIS A 88 -4.37 6.14 -9.25
C HIS A 88 -5.21 5.63 -8.05
N LEU A 89 -4.53 5.14 -7.00
CA LEU A 89 -5.16 4.59 -5.81
C LEU A 89 -5.24 5.67 -4.73
N TYR A 90 -6.45 6.11 -4.40
CA TYR A 90 -6.64 7.06 -3.31
C TYR A 90 -6.40 6.41 -1.95
N HIS A 91 -5.43 6.95 -1.21
CA HIS A 91 -5.23 6.67 0.21
C HIS A 91 -5.90 7.78 1.02
N GLY A 92 -7.12 7.53 1.49
CA GLY A 92 -7.85 8.41 2.39
C GLY A 92 -8.11 7.69 3.71
N ILE A 93 -7.52 8.19 4.79
CA ILE A 93 -7.92 7.90 6.17
C ILE A 93 -8.34 9.24 6.78
#